data_AF-A0AAJ8LS02-F1
#
_entry.id   AF-A0AAJ8LS02-F1
#
_cell.length_a   1.000
_cell.length_b   1.000
_cell.length_c   1.000
_cell.angle_alpha   90.00
_cell.angle_beta   90.00
_cell.angle_gamma   90.00
#
_symmetry.space_group_name_H-M   'P 1'
#
loop_
_entity.id
_entity.type
_entity.pdbx_description
1 polymer ?
#
loop_
_entity_poly.entity_id
_entity_poly.type
_entity_poly.pdbx_seq_one_letter_code
_entity_poly.pdbx_strand_id
1 'polypeptide(L)'
;MNGKLISIIGFTALSLGLLVFVFSSNGGTEDVRELVEGYSAGTLNAEAASISSHDLMVKGSGGSQTTYDTSEEEFFVSIAPYVDETHP
;
A
#
# COMPACT_ATOMS: atom_id res chain seq x y z
N MET A 1 15.42 -33.69 -31.49
CA MET A 1 14.68 -33.29 -30.26
C MET A 1 13.26 -33.81 -30.37
N ASN A 2 12.83 -34.66 -29.44
CA ASN A 2 11.56 -35.37 -29.54
C ASN A 2 10.43 -34.36 -29.29
N GLY A 3 9.47 -34.20 -30.19
CA GLY A 3 8.44 -33.14 -30.13
C GLY A 3 7.68 -33.05 -28.79
N LYS A 4 7.63 -34.15 -28.03
CA LYS A 4 7.13 -34.21 -26.66
C LYS A 4 7.87 -33.29 -25.67
N LEU A 5 9.19 -33.16 -25.80
CA LEU A 5 10.02 -32.31 -24.92
C LEU A 5 9.77 -30.82 -25.17
N ILE A 6 9.52 -30.43 -26.42
CA ILE A 6 9.25 -29.03 -26.79
C ILE A 6 7.89 -28.59 -26.22
N SER A 7 6.89 -29.49 -26.25
CA SER A 7 5.55 -29.21 -25.71
C SER A 7 5.55 -29.02 -24.19
N ILE A 8 6.34 -29.81 -23.44
CA ILE A 8 6.43 -29.69 -21.98
C ILE A 8 7.09 -28.37 -21.59
N ILE A 9 8.21 -28.01 -22.21
CA ILE A 9 8.94 -26.77 -21.89
C ILE A 9 8.05 -25.54 -22.15
N GLY A 10 7.29 -25.55 -23.25
CA GLY A 10 6.35 -24.47 -23.55
C GLY A 10 5.25 -24.34 -22.50
N PHE A 11 4.69 -25.46 -22.04
CA PHE A 11 3.64 -25.45 -21.02
C PHE A 11 4.17 -24.97 -19.65
N THR A 12 5.36 -25.41 -19.25
CA THR A 12 5.99 -24.98 -18.00
C THR A 12 6.33 -23.50 -18.03
N ALA A 13 6.86 -22.98 -19.14
CA ALA A 13 7.17 -21.56 -19.29
C ALA A 13 5.89 -20.69 -19.26
N LEU A 14 4.81 -21.16 -19.88
CA LEU A 14 3.52 -20.48 -19.87
C LEU A 14 2.90 -20.45 -18.46
N SER A 15 2.97 -21.57 -17.74
CA SER A 15 2.50 -21.66 -16.35
C SER A 15 3.31 -20.76 -15.41
N LEU A 16 4.64 -20.72 -15.56
CA LEU A 16 5.50 -19.84 -14.75
C LEU A 16 5.25 -18.37 -15.06
N GLY A 17 5.10 -18.01 -16.34
CA GLY A 17 4.80 -16.64 -16.76
C GLY A 17 3.45 -16.15 -16.24
N LEU A 18 2.42 -17.00 -16.27
CA LEU A 18 1.11 -16.67 -15.70
C LEU A 18 1.16 -16.50 -14.18
N LEU A 19 1.90 -17.35 -13.47
CA LEU A 19 2.03 -17.26 -12.01
C LEU A 19 2.74 -15.98 -11.59
N VAL A 20 3.84 -15.62 -12.26
CA VAL A 20 4.54 -14.34 -12.01
C VAL A 20 3.63 -13.14 -12.33
N PHE A 21 2.88 -13.19 -13.43
CA PHE A 21 1.96 -12.11 -13.80
C PHE A 21 0.86 -11.89 -12.76
N VAL A 22 0.25 -12.96 -12.26
CA VAL A 22 -0.78 -12.88 -11.19
C VAL A 22 -0.21 -12.31 -9.90
N PHE A 23 1.03 -12.67 -9.52
CA PHE A 23 1.70 -12.08 -8.36
C PHE A 23 2.04 -10.60 -8.55
N SER A 24 2.39 -10.17 -9.77
CA SER A 24 2.66 -8.76 -10.07
C SER A 24 1.40 -7.92 -10.26
N SER A 25 0.28 -8.52 -10.66
CA SER A 25 -0.99 -7.83 -10.91
C SER A 25 -1.85 -7.68 -9.66
N ASN A 26 -1.26 -7.64 -8.47
CA ASN A 26 -1.96 -7.14 -7.29
C ASN A 26 -2.05 -5.61 -7.38
N GLY A 27 -2.72 -5.10 -8.41
CA GLY A 27 -3.18 -3.72 -8.53
C GLY A 27 -4.37 -3.51 -7.60
N GLY A 28 -4.18 -3.89 -6.33
CA GLY A 28 -5.13 -3.66 -5.27
C GLY A 28 -5.28 -2.17 -5.10
N THR A 29 -6.53 -1.74 -4.98
CA THR A 29 -6.88 -0.55 -4.22
C THR A 29 -5.92 -0.43 -3.05
N GLU A 30 -5.11 0.64 -3.00
CA GLU A 30 -4.15 0.86 -1.93
C GLU A 30 -4.89 0.70 -0.60
N ASP A 31 -4.49 -0.28 0.21
CA ASP A 31 -5.14 -0.57 1.48
C ASP A 31 -4.94 0.65 2.38
N VAL A 32 -6.04 1.33 2.70
CA VAL A 32 -6.00 2.57 3.49
C VAL A 32 -5.37 2.32 4.86
N ARG A 33 -5.54 1.14 5.44
CA ARG A 33 -4.87 0.75 6.69
C ARG A 33 -3.35 0.72 6.51
N GLU A 34 -2.86 0.12 5.43
CA GLU A 34 -1.43 0.04 5.14
C GLU A 34 -0.83 1.44 4.88
N LEU A 35 -1.58 2.32 4.21
CA LEU A 35 -1.18 3.72 4.04
C LEU A 35 -1.07 4.44 5.39
N VAL A 36 -2.08 4.34 6.25
CA VAL A 36 -2.07 4.98 7.59
C VAL A 36 -0.92 4.46 8.44
N GLU A 37 -0.70 3.15 8.45
CA GLU A 37 0.42 2.53 9.16
C GLU A 37 1.75 3.04 8.61
N GLY A 38 1.91 3.05 7.29
CA GLY A 38 3.14 3.46 6.64
C GLY A 38 3.51 4.92 6.88
N TYR A 39 2.54 5.84 6.86
CA TYR A 39 2.77 7.24 7.19
C TYR A 39 3.00 7.46 8.68
N SER A 40 2.29 6.73 9.55
CA SER A 40 2.44 6.86 11.00
C SER A 40 3.79 6.32 11.50
N ALA A 41 4.28 5.24 10.88
CA ALA A 41 5.59 4.64 11.18
C ALA A 41 6.75 5.37 10.48
N GLY A 42 6.47 6.30 9.57
CA GLY A 42 7.48 7.01 8.77
C GLY A 42 8.18 6.13 7.73
N THR A 43 7.58 5.00 7.33
CA THR A 43 8.10 4.15 6.24
C THR A 43 7.71 4.70 4.87
N LEU A 44 6.60 5.42 4.79
CA LEU A 44 6.17 6.19 3.61
C LEU A 44 6.55 7.67 3.76
N ASN A 45 6.95 8.29 2.65
CA ASN A 45 7.36 9.68 2.61
C ASN A 45 6.29 10.55 1.93
N ALA A 46 5.96 11.67 2.56
CA ALA A 46 5.09 12.72 2.03
C ALA A 46 5.56 14.08 2.57
N GLU A 47 5.15 15.17 1.93
CA GLU A 47 5.38 16.52 2.48
C GLU A 47 4.56 16.72 3.76
N ALA A 48 3.32 16.25 3.74
CA ALA A 48 2.45 16.21 4.90
C ALA A 48 1.44 15.07 4.77
N ALA A 49 1.03 14.50 5.90
CA ALA A 49 -0.09 13.59 5.98
C ALA A 49 -0.92 13.91 7.23
N SER A 50 -2.24 13.85 7.10
CA SER A 50 -3.17 14.08 8.20
C SER A 50 -4.36 13.16 8.07
N ILE A 51 -4.85 12.64 9.19
CA ILE A 51 -5.99 11.74 9.23
C ILE A 51 -7.10 12.29 10.12
N SER A 52 -8.34 12.07 9.70
CA SER A 52 -9.56 12.28 10.46
C SER A 52 -10.37 10.98 10.52
N SER A 53 -11.56 11.02 11.12
CA SER A 53 -12.45 9.85 11.18
C SER A 53 -12.96 9.39 9.82
N HIS A 54 -12.87 10.22 8.78
CA HIS A 54 -13.48 9.95 7.46
C HIS A 54 -12.49 10.11 6.31
N ASP A 55 -11.34 10.78 6.54
CA ASP A 55 -10.38 11.08 5.49
C ASP A 55 -8.94 10.89 5.95
N LEU A 56 -8.13 10.26 5.10
CA LEU A 56 -6.67 10.40 5.09
C LEU A 56 -6.28 11.36 3.95
N MET A 57 -5.69 12.51 4.29
CA MET A 57 -5.15 13.47 3.33
C MET A 57 -3.63 13.36 3.26
N VAL A 58 -3.09 13.17 2.05
CA VAL A 58 -1.65 13.07 1.79
C VAL A 58 -1.24 14.15 0.80
N LYS A 59 -0.27 14.97 1.20
CA LYS A 59 0.37 15.98 0.33
C LYS A 59 1.71 15.44 -0.17
N GLY A 60 1.79 15.20 -1.47
CA GLY A 60 3.01 14.75 -2.16
C GLY A 60 3.93 15.91 -2.52
N SER A 61 5.14 15.56 -2.97
CA SER A 61 6.12 16.55 -3.43
C SER A 61 5.60 17.35 -4.62
N GLY A 62 5.71 18.67 -4.55
CA GLY A 62 5.22 19.58 -5.61
C GLY A 62 3.77 20.03 -5.43
N GLY A 63 3.17 19.78 -4.25
CA GLY A 63 1.86 20.29 -3.89
C GLY A 63 0.68 19.47 -4.41
N SER A 64 0.92 18.25 -4.92
CA SER A 64 -0.16 17.31 -5.19
C SER A 64 -0.83 16.88 -3.87
N GLN A 65 -2.14 16.72 -3.89
CA GLN A 65 -2.90 16.25 -2.73
C GLN A 65 -3.80 15.09 -3.15
N THR A 66 -3.78 14.03 -2.37
CA THR A 66 -4.66 12.86 -2.51
C THR A 66 -5.45 12.67 -1.23
N THR A 67 -6.73 12.34 -1.34
CA THR A 67 -7.60 12.06 -0.20
C THR A 67 -8.15 10.65 -0.35
N TYR A 68 -8.06 9.86 0.72
CA TYR A 68 -8.60 8.51 0.82
C TYR A 68 -9.72 8.51 1.86
N ASP A 69 -10.85 7.88 1.55
CA ASP A 69 -11.96 7.71 2.49
C ASP A 69 -11.58 6.67 3.55
N THR A 70 -11.73 7.02 4.82
CA THR A 70 -11.48 6.14 5.99
C THR A 70 -12.77 5.80 6.73
N SER A 71 -13.95 6.20 6.23
CA SER A 71 -15.23 6.05 6.94
C SER A 71 -15.65 4.59 7.14
N GLU A 72 -15.25 3.71 6.23
CA GLU A 72 -15.50 2.27 6.30
C GLU A 72 -14.39 1.50 7.04
N GLU A 73 -13.31 2.19 7.43
CA GLU A 73 -12.17 1.60 8.12
C GLU A 73 -12.35 1.61 9.64
N GLU A 74 -11.55 0.80 10.34
CA GLU A 74 -11.50 0.85 11.80
C GLU A 74 -10.99 2.22 12.29
N PHE A 75 -11.52 2.66 13.43
CA PHE A 75 -11.11 3.94 14.00
C PHE A 75 -9.62 3.95 14.37
N PHE A 76 -8.85 4.84 13.77
CA PHE A 76 -7.41 4.98 14.02
C PHE A 76 -7.13 5.90 15.20
N VAL A 77 -6.25 5.46 16.10
CA VAL A 77 -5.77 6.27 17.23
C VAL A 77 -4.25 6.37 17.17
N SER A 78 -3.76 7.60 17.00
CA SER A 78 -2.34 7.91 17.11
C SER A 78 -2.06 8.52 18.48
N ILE A 79 -1.13 7.93 19.23
CA ILE A 79 -0.74 8.38 20.57
C ILE A 79 0.75 8.73 20.56
N ALA A 80 1.08 9.91 21.04
CA ALA A 80 2.46 10.33 21.32
C ALA A 80 2.67 10.37 22.84
N PRO A 81 3.19 9.29 23.46
CA PRO A 81 3.49 9.29 24.88
C PRO A 81 4.54 10.35 25.23
N TYR A 82 4.39 10.97 26.39
CA TYR A 82 5.34 11.94 26.92
C TYR A 82 5.56 11.70 28.42
N VAL A 83 6.68 12.19 28.95
CA VAL A 83 7.05 12.03 30.37
C VAL A 83 6.67 13.28 31.16
N ASP A 84 7.20 14.44 30.76
CA ASP A 84 7.07 15.68 31.54
C ASP A 84 6.15 16.73 30.90
N GLU A 85 6.29 16.98 29.58
CA GLU A 85 5.51 18.00 28.86
C GLU A 85 4.91 17.46 27.55
N THR A 86 3.76 18.01 27.16
CA THR A 86 3.03 17.68 25.92
C THR A 86 2.55 18.93 25.21
N HIS A 87 1.97 18.75 24.02
CA HIS A 87 1.39 19.80 23.20
C HIS A 87 -0.15 19.77 23.31
N PRO A 88 -0.83 20.93 23.28
CA PRO A 88 -2.28 21.04 23.29
C PRO A 88 -2.94 20.71 21.94
#